data_AF-A0A0A9DNI1-F1
#
_entry.id   AF-A0A0A9DNI1-F1
#
_cell.length_a   1.000
_cell.length_b   1.000
_cell.length_c   1.000
_cell.angle_alpha   90.00
_cell.angle_beta   90.00
_cell.angle_gamma   90.00
#
_symmetry.space_group_name_H-M   'P 1'
#
loop_
_entity.id
_entity.type
_entity.pdbx_description
1 polymer ?
#
loop_
_entity_poly.entity_id
_entity_poly.type
_entity_poly.pdbx_seq_one_letter_code
_entity_poly.pdbx_strand_id
1 'polypeptide(L)'
;MVQVTRWLFEPIITAETIDEQPVTMLHELCQKHGKVAQFKTWQKGGVTVVNVFVSGELVGIGSSEQKVIAKLNAARDALDKLVGGAKQQVLTTRVSNGSEYEIGDLRECKKKLIEQCIRKHWPKPTFKLEKESGPAHERKFVCSVQVEIQNGMFVTIGDPISRVKDSENFVAHKMLEVLLKL
;
A
#
# COMPACT_ATOMS: atom_id res chain seq x y z
N MET A 1 28.65 -27.21 -32.94
CA MET A 1 28.35 -25.89 -32.34
C MET A 1 26.95 -25.52 -32.77
N VAL A 2 25.98 -25.53 -31.86
CA VAL A 2 24.58 -25.22 -32.19
C VAL A 2 24.38 -23.71 -32.02
N GLN A 3 24.17 -23.00 -33.12
CA GLN A 3 23.77 -21.60 -33.09
C GLN A 3 22.28 -21.54 -32.73
N VAL A 4 21.98 -21.05 -31.53
CA VAL A 4 20.60 -20.78 -31.12
C VAL A 4 20.19 -19.46 -31.77
N THR A 5 19.31 -19.52 -32.76
CA THR A 5 18.71 -18.36 -33.41
C THR A 5 17.84 -17.61 -32.41
N ARG A 6 18.37 -16.48 -31.96
CA ARG A 6 17.78 -15.56 -30.96
C ARG A 6 16.57 -14.75 -31.50
N TRP A 7 15.90 -15.23 -32.55
CA TRP A 7 15.00 -14.46 -33.41
C TRP A 7 13.51 -14.86 -33.32
N LEU A 8 13.09 -15.62 -32.30
CA LEU A 8 11.70 -16.10 -32.18
C LEU A 8 10.94 -15.66 -30.92
N PHE A 9 11.43 -14.66 -30.19
CA PHE A 9 10.66 -14.04 -29.11
C PHE A 9 10.55 -12.53 -29.32
N GLU A 10 9.99 -12.12 -30.45
CA GLU A 10 9.27 -10.84 -30.49
C GLU A 10 7.81 -11.16 -30.12
N PRO A 11 7.29 -10.67 -28.99
CA PRO A 11 5.88 -10.83 -28.68
C PRO A 11 5.07 -10.11 -29.76
N ILE A 12 4.15 -10.84 -30.38
CA ILE A 12 3.19 -10.31 -31.35
C ILE A 12 2.26 -9.37 -30.57
N ILE A 13 2.50 -8.07 -30.63
CA ILE A 13 1.65 -7.04 -30.03
C ILE A 13 0.43 -6.86 -30.93
N THR A 14 -0.60 -7.68 -30.73
CA THR A 14 -1.94 -7.42 -31.28
C THR A 14 -2.60 -6.30 -30.48
N ALA A 15 -3.26 -5.35 -31.16
CA ALA A 15 -3.84 -4.12 -30.59
C ALA A 15 -4.84 -4.34 -29.42
N GLU A 16 -5.23 -5.58 -29.14
CA GLU A 16 -6.05 -5.97 -27.99
C GLU A 16 -5.26 -6.05 -26.66
N THR A 17 -3.92 -5.99 -26.67
CA THR A 17 -3.06 -6.14 -25.47
C THR A 17 -2.66 -4.82 -24.81
N ILE A 18 -3.18 -3.68 -25.26
CA ILE A 18 -2.84 -2.36 -24.69
C ILE A 18 -3.32 -2.24 -23.22
N ASP A 19 -4.33 -3.02 -22.83
CA ASP A 19 -4.84 -3.11 -21.45
C ASP A 19 -4.16 -4.18 -20.56
N GLU A 20 -3.12 -4.87 -21.03
CA GLU A 20 -2.38 -5.86 -20.22
C GLU A 20 -0.89 -5.58 -20.08
N GLN A 21 -0.34 -4.66 -20.90
CA GLN A 21 1.10 -4.36 -20.94
C GLN A 21 1.75 -4.13 -19.57
N PRO A 22 1.19 -3.28 -18.66
CA PRO A 22 1.78 -3.04 -17.35
C PRO A 22 1.82 -4.30 -16.47
N VAL A 23 0.80 -5.15 -16.56
CA VAL A 23 0.72 -6.38 -15.75
C VAL A 23 1.73 -7.40 -16.25
N THR A 24 1.79 -7.61 -17.56
CA THR A 24 2.73 -8.55 -18.19
C THR A 24 4.17 -8.14 -17.93
N MET A 25 4.51 -6.87 -18.14
CA MET A 25 5.86 -6.36 -17.90
C MET A 25 6.28 -6.49 -16.43
N LEU A 26 5.36 -6.30 -15.48
CA LEU A 26 5.60 -6.52 -14.06
C LEU A 26 5.90 -8.00 -13.75
N HIS A 27 5.14 -8.92 -14.35
CA HIS A 27 5.37 -10.36 -14.19
C HIS A 27 6.73 -10.79 -14.74
N GLU A 28 7.08 -10.34 -15.94
CA GLU A 28 8.39 -10.62 -16.56
C GLU A 28 9.55 -10.07 -15.72
N LEU A 29 9.42 -8.83 -15.23
CA LEU A 29 10.42 -8.21 -14.37
C LEU A 29 10.60 -9.00 -13.07
N CYS A 30 9.51 -9.46 -12.45
CA CYS A 30 9.58 -10.29 -11.25
C CYS A 30 10.23 -11.65 -11.53
N GLN A 31 9.84 -12.32 -12.61
CA GLN A 31 10.38 -13.62 -13.00
C GLN A 31 11.88 -13.56 -13.29
N LYS A 32 12.35 -12.52 -13.97
CA LYS A 32 13.79 -12.28 -14.21
C LYS A 32 14.60 -12.23 -12.92
N HIS A 33 14.01 -11.78 -11.81
CA HIS A 33 14.65 -11.71 -10.50
C HIS A 33 14.29 -12.90 -9.59
N GLY A 34 13.66 -13.96 -10.11
CA GLY A 34 13.25 -15.14 -9.34
C GLY A 34 12.12 -14.86 -8.34
N LYS A 35 11.33 -13.81 -8.56
CA LYS A 35 10.21 -13.39 -7.70
C LYS A 35 8.87 -13.59 -8.41
N VAL A 36 7.79 -13.58 -7.64
CA VAL A 36 6.40 -13.68 -8.16
C VAL A 36 5.58 -12.50 -7.65
N ALA A 37 4.90 -11.81 -8.56
CA ALA A 37 3.93 -10.78 -8.24
C ALA A 37 2.57 -11.38 -7.86
N GLN A 38 1.99 -10.92 -6.76
CA GLN A 38 0.68 -11.33 -6.26
C GLN A 38 -0.26 -10.13 -6.24
N PHE A 39 -1.41 -10.26 -6.90
CA PHE A 39 -2.43 -9.23 -6.92
C PHE A 39 -3.53 -9.59 -5.92
N LYS A 40 -3.82 -8.69 -4.98
CA LYS A 40 -4.93 -8.83 -4.03
C LYS A 40 -5.94 -7.74 -4.30
N THR A 41 -7.17 -8.14 -4.59
CA THR A 41 -8.28 -7.23 -4.91
C THR A 41 -9.27 -7.18 -3.77
N TRP A 42 -9.79 -5.99 -3.48
CA TRP A 42 -10.92 -5.78 -2.59
C TRP A 42 -11.78 -4.62 -3.11
N GLN A 43 -13.04 -4.54 -2.67
CA GLN A 43 -13.99 -3.52 -3.12
C GLN A 43 -14.56 -2.74 -1.95
N LYS A 44 -14.76 -1.43 -2.14
CA LYS A 44 -15.40 -0.54 -1.17
C LYS A 44 -16.14 0.57 -1.91
N GLY A 45 -17.47 0.65 -1.70
CA GLY A 45 -18.30 1.74 -2.23
C GLY A 45 -18.29 1.85 -3.75
N GLY A 46 -18.36 0.72 -4.48
CA GLY A 46 -18.31 0.70 -5.94
C GLY A 46 -16.89 0.81 -6.53
N VAL A 47 -15.90 1.22 -5.73
CA VAL A 47 -14.51 1.30 -6.15
C VAL A 47 -13.79 -0.01 -5.85
N THR A 48 -13.12 -0.56 -6.86
CA THR A 48 -12.22 -1.70 -6.75
C THR A 48 -10.80 -1.21 -6.48
N VAL A 49 -10.15 -1.80 -5.47
CA VAL A 49 -8.76 -1.53 -5.12
C VAL A 49 -7.94 -2.80 -5.31
N VAL A 50 -6.78 -2.67 -5.95
CA VAL A 50 -5.84 -3.76 -6.23
C VAL A 50 -4.49 -3.40 -5.64
N ASN A 51 -3.96 -4.31 -4.84
CA ASN A 51 -2.64 -4.23 -4.23
C ASN A 51 -1.72 -5.28 -4.87
N VAL A 52 -0.52 -4.88 -5.27
CA VAL A 52 0.51 -5.75 -5.85
C VAL A 52 1.59 -6.02 -4.81
N PHE A 53 1.85 -7.30 -4.55
CA PHE A 53 2.91 -7.73 -3.65
C PHE A 53 3.97 -8.52 -4.40
N VAL A 54 5.24 -8.23 -4.15
CA VAL A 54 6.38 -8.98 -4.68
C VAL A 54 7.24 -9.39 -3.49
N SER A 55 7.51 -10.69 -3.34
CA SER A 55 8.21 -11.24 -2.15
C SER A 55 7.57 -10.87 -0.80
N GLY A 56 6.26 -10.62 -0.78
CA GLY A 56 5.51 -10.21 0.42
C GLY A 56 5.50 -8.70 0.70
N GLU A 57 6.25 -7.90 -0.04
CA GLU A 57 6.28 -6.44 0.08
C GLU A 57 5.27 -5.78 -0.86
N LEU A 58 4.58 -4.73 -0.40
CA LEU A 58 3.58 -4.03 -1.20
C LEU A 58 4.26 -3.08 -2.18
N VAL A 59 4.41 -3.51 -3.42
CA VAL A 59 5.12 -2.73 -4.44
C VAL A 59 4.20 -1.85 -5.25
N GLY A 60 2.88 -2.08 -5.27
CA GLY A 60 1.96 -1.26 -6.08
C GLY A 60 0.53 -1.20 -5.54
N ILE A 61 -0.15 -0.08 -5.74
CA ILE A 61 -1.55 0.13 -5.38
C ILE A 61 -2.28 0.79 -6.56
N GLY A 62 -3.48 0.33 -6.87
CA GLY A 62 -4.33 0.94 -7.87
C GLY A 62 -5.81 0.84 -7.50
N SER A 63 -6.57 1.87 -7.84
CA SER A 63 -8.01 1.91 -7.62
C SER A 63 -8.76 2.40 -8.85
N SER A 64 -9.97 1.91 -9.04
CA SER A 64 -10.93 2.35 -10.07
C SER A 64 -12.27 1.67 -9.82
N GLU A 65 -13.36 2.24 -10.33
CA GLU A 65 -14.66 1.57 -10.40
C GLU A 65 -14.60 0.28 -11.23
N GLN A 66 -13.68 0.23 -12.20
CA GLN A 66 -13.45 -0.95 -13.04
C GLN A 66 -12.25 -1.76 -12.54
N LYS A 67 -12.47 -3.06 -12.28
CA LYS A 67 -11.43 -3.98 -11.79
C LYS A 67 -10.19 -4.05 -12.69
N VAL A 68 -10.38 -4.00 -14.01
CA VAL A 68 -9.29 -4.05 -15.00
C VAL A 68 -8.41 -2.80 -14.86
N ILE A 69 -9.02 -1.61 -14.82
CA ILE A 69 -8.32 -0.33 -14.66
C ILE A 69 -7.60 -0.26 -13.31
N ALA A 70 -8.23 -0.72 -12.22
CA ALA A 70 -7.59 -0.79 -10.91
C ALA A 70 -6.34 -1.67 -10.92
N LYS A 71 -6.39 -2.81 -11.61
CA LYS A 71 -5.26 -3.73 -11.75
C LYS A 71 -4.12 -3.12 -12.58
N LEU A 72 -4.45 -2.41 -13.66
CA LEU A 72 -3.48 -1.71 -14.51
C LEU A 72 -2.76 -0.59 -13.75
N ASN A 73 -3.52 0.22 -13.01
CA ASN A 73 -2.97 1.28 -12.18
C ASN A 73 -2.02 0.71 -11.12
N ALA A 74 -2.39 -0.40 -10.49
CA ALA A 74 -1.55 -1.06 -9.49
C ALA A 74 -0.26 -1.63 -10.08
N ALA A 75 -0.31 -2.15 -11.31
CA ALA A 75 0.86 -2.64 -12.02
C ALA A 75 1.79 -1.51 -12.49
N ARG A 76 1.25 -0.38 -12.94
CA ARG A 76 2.05 0.83 -13.28
C ARG A 76 2.78 1.36 -12.06
N ASP A 77 2.07 1.56 -10.95
CA ASP A 77 2.66 2.00 -9.67
C ASP A 77 3.77 1.05 -9.21
N ALA A 78 3.59 -0.26 -9.36
CA ALA A 78 4.63 -1.26 -9.07
C ALA A 78 5.85 -1.19 -9.99
N LEU A 79 5.64 -1.02 -11.30
CA LEU A 79 6.73 -0.90 -12.27
C LEU A 79 7.56 0.36 -12.02
N ASP A 80 6.93 1.50 -11.75
CA ASP A 80 7.63 2.74 -11.45
C ASP A 80 8.56 2.57 -10.23
N LYS A 81 8.07 1.88 -9.19
CA LYS A 81 8.84 1.58 -7.97
C LYS A 81 9.96 0.56 -8.17
N LEU A 82 9.79 -0.40 -9.09
CA LEU A 82 10.75 -1.47 -9.36
C LEU A 82 11.83 -1.08 -10.38
N VAL A 83 11.47 -0.26 -11.39
CA VAL A 83 12.37 0.19 -12.47
C VAL A 83 13.09 1.49 -12.08
N GLY A 84 12.45 2.36 -11.29
CA GLY A 84 12.96 3.67 -10.88
C GLY A 84 14.17 3.67 -9.93
N GLY A 85 14.81 2.52 -9.67
CA GLY A 85 16.08 2.44 -8.94
C GLY A 85 16.06 3.15 -7.57
N ALA A 86 15.56 2.44 -6.56
CA ALA A 86 15.63 2.83 -5.14
C ALA A 86 14.93 4.14 -4.76
N LYS A 87 13.70 4.02 -4.23
CA LYS A 87 13.26 4.65 -2.97
C LYS A 87 11.89 4.10 -2.57
N GLN A 88 11.79 3.78 -1.27
CA GLN A 88 10.59 3.43 -0.48
C GLN A 88 10.19 1.95 -0.42
N GLN A 89 10.74 1.35 0.62
CA GLN A 89 10.41 0.06 1.20
C GLN A 89 9.01 0.13 1.83
N VAL A 90 8.04 -0.55 1.25
CA VAL A 90 6.72 -0.76 1.87
C VAL A 90 6.73 -2.12 2.58
N LEU A 91 7.17 -2.12 3.83
CA LEU A 91 7.15 -3.30 4.67
C LEU A 91 5.79 -3.43 5.37
N THR A 92 4.95 -4.33 4.82
CA THR A 92 3.73 -4.81 5.47
C THR A 92 4.08 -6.09 6.24
N THR A 93 4.42 -5.99 7.53
CA THR A 93 4.60 -7.19 8.37
C THR A 93 3.27 -7.54 9.05
N ARG A 94 2.71 -8.71 8.73
CA ARG A 94 1.59 -9.31 9.47
C ARG A 94 2.12 -10.19 10.62
N VAL A 95 1.68 -9.81 11.82
CA VAL A 95 1.48 -10.53 13.09
C VAL A 95 1.89 -12.01 13.16
N SER A 96 2.64 -12.36 14.21
CA SER A 96 2.45 -13.64 14.90
C SER A 96 2.48 -13.41 16.42
N ASN A 97 1.40 -13.85 17.05
CA ASN A 97 1.22 -14.29 18.44
C ASN A 97 1.71 -13.41 19.60
N GLY A 98 0.75 -12.89 20.36
CA GLY A 98 0.83 -12.78 21.81
C GLY A 98 2.04 -12.02 22.34
N SER A 99 2.05 -10.71 22.19
CA SER A 99 2.70 -9.87 23.19
C SER A 99 1.75 -8.76 23.58
N GLU A 100 1.37 -8.79 24.84
CA GLU A 100 0.86 -7.69 25.64
C GLU A 100 1.62 -6.39 25.29
N TYR A 101 1.13 -5.63 24.32
CA TYR A 101 1.63 -4.29 24.05
C TYR A 101 0.84 -3.37 24.97
N GLU A 102 1.52 -2.88 25.99
CA GLU A 102 1.08 -1.88 26.96
C GLU A 102 0.02 -0.94 26.36
N ILE A 103 -1.25 -1.20 26.69
CA ILE A 103 -2.43 -0.43 26.25
C ILE A 103 -2.32 1.06 26.68
N GLY A 104 -1.37 1.37 27.58
CA GLY A 104 -0.99 2.72 27.94
C GLY A 104 -0.40 3.56 26.79
N ASP A 105 0.35 2.94 25.86
CA ASP A 105 1.15 3.70 24.89
C ASP A 105 0.38 4.10 23.61
N LEU A 106 -0.66 3.35 23.24
CA LEU A 106 -1.43 3.63 22.02
C LEU A 106 -2.20 4.96 22.10
N ARG A 107 -2.64 5.35 23.31
CA ARG A 107 -3.54 6.48 23.53
C ARG A 107 -2.95 7.84 23.18
N GLU A 108 -1.62 7.92 23.10
CA GLU A 108 -0.89 9.16 22.81
C GLU A 108 -0.21 9.16 21.44
N CYS A 109 -0.34 8.10 20.64
CA CYS A 109 0.32 7.99 19.35
C CYS A 109 -0.06 9.13 18.38
N LYS A 110 -1.32 9.59 18.39
CA LYS A 110 -1.73 10.77 17.60
C LYS A 110 -0.92 12.01 17.98
N LYS A 111 -0.75 12.26 19.28
CA LYS A 111 0.03 13.39 19.80
C LYS A 111 1.51 13.24 19.43
N LYS A 112 2.10 12.07 19.66
CA LYS A 112 3.50 11.76 19.31
C LYS A 112 3.79 11.98 17.82
N LEU A 113 2.88 11.56 16.94
CA LEU A 113 3.01 11.78 15.50
C LEU A 113 3.00 13.27 15.12
N ILE A 114 2.09 14.05 15.71
CA ILE A 114 2.02 15.50 15.49
C ILE A 114 3.33 16.16 15.96
N GLU A 115 3.80 15.83 17.16
CA GLU A 115 5.06 16.35 17.71
C GLU A 115 6.26 15.98 16.84
N GLN A 116 6.28 14.77 16.29
CA GLN A 116 7.32 14.34 15.35
C GLN A 116 7.30 15.17 14.06
N CYS A 117 6.12 15.44 13.50
CA CYS A 117 6.00 16.29 12.31
C CYS A 117 6.50 17.70 12.59
N ILE A 118 6.16 18.28 13.75
CA ILE A 118 6.65 19.61 14.17
C ILE A 118 8.18 19.61 14.28
N ARG A 119 8.76 18.63 15.01
CA ARG A 119 10.21 18.53 15.21
C ARG A 119 10.99 18.36 13.90
N LYS A 120 10.39 17.73 12.90
CA LYS A 120 10.98 17.49 11.57
C LYS A 120 10.61 18.57 10.54
N HIS A 121 9.90 19.62 10.95
CA HIS A 121 9.37 20.67 10.08
C HIS A 121 8.54 20.13 8.90
N TRP A 122 7.82 19.03 9.13
CA TRP A 122 6.86 18.49 8.17
C TRP A 122 5.48 19.16 8.32
N PRO A 123 4.70 19.24 7.23
CA PRO A 123 3.29 19.62 7.31
C PRO A 123 2.53 18.78 8.35
N LYS A 124 1.48 19.39 8.92
CA LYS A 124 0.65 18.72 9.93
C LYS A 124 -0.01 17.46 9.33
N PRO A 125 -0.01 16.32 10.05
CA PRO A 125 -0.69 15.12 9.59
C PRO A 125 -2.20 15.35 9.43
N THR A 126 -2.77 14.77 8.38
CA THR A 126 -4.20 14.84 8.08
C THR A 126 -4.87 13.51 8.43
N PHE A 127 -5.84 13.54 9.34
CA PHE A 127 -6.63 12.36 9.72
C PHE A 127 -8.00 12.41 9.06
N LYS A 128 -8.48 11.28 8.54
CA LYS A 128 -9.79 11.17 7.90
C LYS A 128 -10.54 9.94 8.40
N LEU A 129 -11.85 10.07 8.58
CA LEU A 129 -12.72 8.91 8.80
C LEU A 129 -13.07 8.30 7.44
N GLU A 130 -12.62 7.07 7.21
CA GLU A 130 -12.75 6.37 5.95
C GLU A 130 -14.03 5.53 5.86
N LYS A 131 -14.47 4.96 6.98
CA LYS A 131 -15.65 4.10 7.03
C LYS A 131 -16.25 4.06 8.42
N GLU A 132 -17.57 4.12 8.50
CA GLU A 132 -18.36 3.72 9.66
C GLU A 132 -19.19 2.48 9.29
N SER A 133 -19.31 1.53 10.21
CA SER A 133 -20.03 0.28 9.98
C SER A 133 -20.59 -0.30 11.27
N GLY A 134 -21.57 -1.19 11.16
CA GLY A 134 -22.18 -1.86 12.31
C GLY A 134 -23.41 -1.12 12.87
N PRO A 135 -24.23 -1.81 13.69
CA PRO A 135 -25.39 -1.23 14.34
C PRO A 135 -24.97 -0.22 15.42
N ALA A 136 -25.89 0.62 15.89
CA ALA A 136 -25.60 1.68 16.85
C ALA A 136 -24.85 1.22 18.12
N HIS A 137 -25.08 0.00 18.58
CA HIS A 137 -24.44 -0.59 19.77
C HIS A 137 -23.12 -1.32 19.48
N GLU A 138 -22.71 -1.47 18.22
CA GLU A 138 -21.45 -2.13 17.81
C GLU A 138 -20.79 -1.39 16.64
N ARG A 139 -20.86 -0.05 16.65
CA ARG A 139 -20.26 0.77 15.58
C ARG A 139 -18.76 0.57 15.53
N LYS A 140 -18.22 0.47 14.31
CA LYS A 140 -16.79 0.36 14.00
C LYS A 140 -16.40 1.43 13.01
N PHE A 141 -15.29 2.08 13.28
CA PHE A 141 -14.73 3.21 12.56
C PHE A 141 -13.36 2.84 12.02
N VAL A 142 -13.15 3.11 10.74
CA VAL A 142 -11.85 3.00 10.08
C VAL A 142 -11.37 4.42 9.81
N CYS A 143 -10.24 4.80 10.37
CA CYS A 143 -9.58 6.07 10.05
C CYS A 143 -8.39 5.85 9.10
N SER A 144 -7.93 6.93 8.48
CA SER A 144 -6.66 7.03 7.79
C SER A 144 -5.86 8.22 8.33
N VAL A 145 -4.54 8.16 8.19
CA VAL A 145 -3.63 9.28 8.42
C VAL A 145 -2.72 9.46 7.23
N GLN A 146 -2.54 10.72 6.85
CA GLN A 146 -1.68 11.17 5.77
C GLN A 146 -0.61 12.10 6.32
N VAL A 147 0.66 11.83 6.00
CA VAL A 147 1.82 12.65 6.37
C VAL A 147 2.59 13.00 5.12
N GLU A 148 2.82 14.28 4.90
CA GLU A 148 3.70 14.76 3.82
C GLU A 148 5.10 14.98 4.38
N ILE A 149 6.11 14.44 3.71
CA ILE A 149 7.52 14.65 4.03
C ILE A 149 8.27 15.10 2.76
N GLN A 150 9.52 15.53 2.90
CA GLN A 150 10.35 15.95 1.75
C GLN A 150 10.48 14.88 0.65
N ASN A 151 10.32 13.61 1.01
CA ASN A 151 10.43 12.45 0.12
C ASN A 151 9.06 11.92 -0.37
N GLY A 152 7.99 12.71 -0.26
CA GLY A 152 6.65 12.36 -0.74
C GLY A 152 5.60 12.20 0.35
N MET A 153 4.44 11.67 -0.02
CA MET A 153 3.26 11.58 0.81
C MET A 153 3.01 10.14 1.26
N PHE A 154 2.90 9.94 2.58
CA PHE A 154 2.63 8.65 3.21
C PHE A 154 1.19 8.59 3.67
N VAL A 155 0.51 7.48 3.40
CA VAL A 155 -0.88 7.25 3.84
C VAL A 155 -0.97 5.89 4.52
N THR A 156 -1.58 5.87 5.70
CA THR A 156 -1.84 4.64 6.47
C THR A 156 -3.31 4.57 6.79
N ILE A 157 -3.95 3.44 6.46
CA ILE A 157 -5.36 3.16 6.79
C ILE A 157 -5.40 2.15 7.93
N GLY A 158 -6.29 2.40 8.90
CA GLY A 158 -6.44 1.60 10.11
C GLY A 158 -7.38 0.42 9.95
N ASP A 159 -7.47 -0.36 11.03
CA ASP A 159 -8.44 -1.43 11.15
C ASP A 159 -9.75 -0.88 11.76
N PRO A 160 -10.89 -1.58 11.59
CA PRO A 160 -12.15 -1.17 12.19
C PRO A 160 -12.08 -1.20 13.72
N ILE A 161 -12.25 -0.04 14.35
CA ILE A 161 -12.15 0.14 15.82
C ILE A 161 -13.41 0.81 16.33
N SER A 162 -13.86 0.45 17.54
CA SER A 162 -15.16 0.88 18.09
C SER A 162 -15.27 2.38 18.38
N ARG A 163 -14.15 3.10 18.44
CA ARG A 163 -14.11 4.54 18.71
C ARG A 163 -13.19 5.24 17.73
N VAL A 164 -13.65 6.35 17.17
CA VAL A 164 -12.86 7.18 16.23
C VAL A 164 -11.53 7.59 16.86
N LYS A 165 -11.52 8.04 18.11
CA LYS A 165 -10.30 8.43 18.82
C LYS A 165 -9.26 7.30 18.88
N ASP A 166 -9.71 6.07 19.16
CA ASP A 166 -8.83 4.92 19.25
C ASP A 166 -8.35 4.49 17.86
N SER A 167 -9.21 4.64 16.84
CA SER A 167 -8.84 4.43 15.43
C SER A 167 -7.77 5.44 14.96
N GLU A 168 -7.91 6.73 15.28
CA GLU A 168 -6.92 7.76 14.95
C GLU A 168 -5.57 7.50 15.63
N ASN A 169 -5.59 7.12 16.90
CA ASN A 169 -4.39 6.75 17.65
C ASN A 169 -3.71 5.51 17.06
N PHE A 170 -4.50 4.52 16.68
CA PHE A 170 -4.01 3.31 16.04
C PHE A 170 -3.34 3.58 14.69
N VAL A 171 -3.96 4.39 13.82
CA VAL A 171 -3.32 4.76 12.54
C VAL A 171 -2.09 5.61 12.75
N ALA A 172 -2.07 6.47 13.78
CA ALA A 172 -0.89 7.26 14.12
C ALA A 172 0.27 6.37 14.57
N HIS A 173 0.03 5.33 15.37
CA HIS A 173 1.04 4.35 15.75
C HIS A 173 1.64 3.68 14.51
N LYS A 174 0.78 3.12 13.66
CA LYS A 174 1.20 2.48 12.40
C LYS A 174 2.01 3.43 11.52
N MET A 175 1.61 4.71 11.44
CA MET A 175 2.34 5.73 10.69
C MET A 175 3.70 6.05 11.33
N LEU A 176 3.80 6.14 12.64
CA LEU A 176 5.08 6.31 13.34
C LEU A 176 6.04 5.17 13.02
N GLU A 177 5.57 3.92 13.03
CA GLU A 177 6.38 2.75 12.66
C GLU A 177 6.87 2.81 11.20
N VAL A 178 6.06 3.35 10.29
CA VAL A 178 6.47 3.58 8.90
C VAL A 178 7.55 4.67 8.82
N LEU A 179 7.35 5.79 9.53
CA LEU A 179 8.28 6.93 9.51
C LEU A 179 9.61 6.63 10.20
N LEU A 180 9.66 5.69 11.14
CA LEU A 180 10.90 5.25 11.80
C LEU A 180 11.81 4.41 10.90
N LYS A 181 11.28 3.89 9.78
CA LYS A 181 12.03 3.06 8.81
C LYS A 181 12.56 3.88 7.62
N LEU A 182 12.36 5.20 7.65
CA LEU A 182 12.87 6.16 6.66
C LEU A 182 14.27 6.64 7.03
#